data_AF-A0A1B6FDU0-F1
#
_entry.id   AF-A0A1B6FDU0-F1
#
_cell.length_a   1.000
_cell.length_b   1.000
_cell.length_c   1.000
_cell.angle_alpha   90.00
_cell.angle_beta   90.00
_cell.angle_gamma   90.00
#
_symmetry.space_group_name_H-M   'P 1'
#
loop_
_entity.id
_entity.type
_entity.pdbx_description
1 polymer ?
#
loop_
_entity_poly.entity_id
_entity_poly.type
_entity_poly.pdbx_seq_one_letter_code
_entity_poly.pdbx_strand_id
1 'polypeptide(L)'
;LCDKKTKEINIYNSAVQKLESNYISVEDVHLFVGGMLEELIPGTLVGPTFQCIIGEQFYHYMRGDKFYYENCGCPWSFTQNQLNEVYKMSVAWMFCVTGDDIQTIQHETFQKPSEQNPIV
;
A
#
# COMPACT_ATOMS: atom_id res chain seq x y z
N LEU A 1 12.72 4.93 -4.38
CA LEU A 1 11.24 4.98 -4.53
C LEU A 1 10.74 6.41 -4.39
N CYS A 2 11.30 7.18 -3.47
CA CYS A 2 11.29 8.64 -3.57
C CYS A 2 12.37 9.06 -4.58
N ASP A 3 12.02 9.34 -5.83
CA ASP A 3 12.94 10.07 -6.69
C ASP A 3 13.05 11.49 -6.12
N LYS A 4 14.27 11.92 -5.79
CA LYS A 4 14.53 13.30 -5.29
C LYS A 4 14.30 14.34 -6.38
N LYS A 5 14.06 13.92 -7.63
CA LYS A 5 13.40 14.75 -8.63
C LYS A 5 11.93 14.80 -8.29
N THR A 6 11.54 15.85 -7.59
CA THR A 6 10.16 16.25 -7.33
C THR A 6 9.29 15.97 -8.56
N LYS A 7 8.59 14.84 -8.55
CA LYS A 7 7.35 14.74 -9.31
C LYS A 7 6.50 15.87 -8.76
N GLU A 8 6.08 16.81 -9.61
CA GLU A 8 5.35 18.00 -9.15
C GLU A 8 4.25 17.57 -8.18
N ILE A 9 4.37 18.03 -6.92
CA ILE A 9 3.34 17.79 -5.92
C ILE A 9 2.20 18.71 -6.30
N ASN A 10 1.15 18.12 -6.87
CA ASN A 10 -0.04 18.85 -7.23
C ASN A 10 -1.10 18.65 -6.15
N ILE A 11 -1.79 19.73 -5.79
CA ILE A 11 -2.89 19.75 -4.81
C ILE A 11 -4.06 20.41 -5.51
N TYR A 12 -5.27 19.87 -5.33
CA TYR A 12 -6.47 20.45 -5.93
C TYR A 12 -6.65 21.92 -5.51
N ASN A 13 -6.90 22.83 -6.46
CA ASN A 13 -7.05 24.27 -6.18
C ASN A 13 -8.10 24.59 -5.08
N SER A 14 -9.19 23.82 -5.02
CA SER A 14 -10.22 23.97 -4.00
C SER A 14 -9.73 23.58 -2.59
N ALA A 15 -8.75 22.68 -2.50
CA ALA A 15 -8.09 22.31 -1.26
C ALA A 15 -7.08 23.39 -0.82
N VAL A 16 -6.33 23.98 -1.77
CA VAL A 16 -5.38 25.08 -1.48
C VAL A 16 -6.10 26.25 -0.81
N GLN A 17 -7.24 26.70 -1.34
CA GLN A 17 -8.03 27.78 -0.74
C GLN A 17 -8.50 27.48 0.69
N LYS A 18 -8.81 26.21 0.98
CA LYS A 18 -9.19 25.78 2.33
C LYS A 18 -7.98 25.74 3.26
N LEU A 19 -6.81 25.34 2.78
CA LEU A 19 -5.58 25.36 3.57
C LEU A 19 -5.18 26.79 3.92
N GLU A 20 -5.19 27.71 2.94
CA GLU A 20 -4.87 29.13 3.13
C GLU A 20 -5.78 29.84 4.15
N SER A 21 -7.05 29.41 4.26
CA SER A 21 -7.99 29.99 5.23
C SER A 21 -7.88 29.40 6.64
N ASN A 22 -7.22 28.25 6.81
CA ASN A 22 -7.12 27.56 8.11
C ASN A 22 -5.71 27.56 8.70
N TYR A 23 -4.68 27.76 7.88
CA TYR A 23 -3.27 27.79 8.29
C TYR A 23 -2.63 29.13 7.94
N ILE A 24 -1.78 29.64 8.84
CA ILE A 24 -1.09 30.92 8.65
C ILE A 24 0.07 30.78 7.65
N SER A 25 0.78 29.66 7.71
CA SER A 25 1.86 29.32 6.79
C SER A 25 1.75 27.87 6.30
N VAL A 26 2.39 27.55 5.17
CA VAL A 26 2.40 26.20 4.60
C VAL A 26 3.14 25.22 5.52
N GLU A 27 4.15 25.70 6.25
CA GLU A 27 4.90 24.91 7.23
C GLU A 27 4.06 24.47 8.43
N ASP A 28 2.93 25.14 8.69
CA ASP A 28 1.99 24.76 9.76
C ASP A 28 1.01 23.66 9.32
N VAL A 29 0.96 23.32 8.02
CA VAL A 29 0.05 22.30 7.51
C VAL A 29 0.47 20.93 8.03
N HIS A 30 -0.44 20.29 8.77
CA HIS A 30 -0.23 18.94 9.24
C HIS A 30 0.03 17.98 8.08
N LEU A 31 1.09 17.17 8.19
CA LEU A 31 1.48 16.18 7.18
C LEU A 31 0.30 15.32 6.69
N PHE A 32 -0.55 14.87 7.62
CA PHE A 32 -1.69 14.04 7.26
C PHE A 32 -2.70 14.79 6.39
N VAL A 33 -3.01 16.04 6.75
CA VAL A 33 -3.94 16.88 5.99
C VAL A 33 -3.35 17.20 4.61
N GLY A 34 -2.10 17.65 4.57
CA GLY A 34 -1.42 17.97 3.31
C GLY A 34 -1.35 16.75 2.37
N GLY A 35 -0.84 15.63 2.86
CA GLY A 35 -0.67 14.40 2.07
C GLY A 35 -1.98 13.80 1.56
N MET A 36 -3.09 13.95 2.29
CA MET A 36 -4.42 13.50 1.84
C MET A 36 -5.03 14.39 0.76
N LEU A 37 -4.56 15.64 0.62
CA LEU A 37 -5.09 16.62 -0.34
C LEU A 37 -4.29 16.66 -1.64
N GLU A 38 -3.16 15.97 -1.70
CA GLU A 38 -2.39 15.78 -2.92
C GLU A 38 -3.17 14.99 -3.97
N GLU A 39 -2.96 15.33 -5.23
CA GLU A 39 -3.49 14.56 -6.35
C GLU A 39 -2.91 13.15 -6.35
N LEU A 40 -3.79 12.16 -6.52
CA LEU A 40 -3.40 10.76 -6.52
C LEU A 40 -2.53 10.44 -7.74
N ILE A 41 -1.51 9.61 -7.54
CA ILE A 41 -0.72 9.11 -8.65
C ILE A 41 -1.57 8.08 -9.43
N PRO A 42 -1.61 8.13 -10.77
CA PRO A 42 -2.38 7.17 -11.56
C PRO A 42 -2.10 5.72 -11.17
N GLY A 43 -3.15 4.96 -10.89
CA GLY A 43 -3.06 3.56 -10.45
C GLY A 43 -2.72 3.37 -8.96
N THR A 44 -2.70 4.44 -8.17
CA THR A 44 -2.46 4.39 -6.72
C THR A 44 -3.62 5.01 -5.95
N LEU A 45 -3.60 4.86 -4.61
CA LEU A 45 -4.59 5.44 -3.71
C LEU A 45 -4.05 6.64 -2.92
N VAL A 46 -2.83 7.08 -3.20
CA VAL A 46 -2.13 8.13 -2.45
C VAL A 46 -1.39 9.11 -3.36
N GLY A 47 -1.20 10.33 -2.87
CA GLY A 47 -0.34 11.32 -3.51
C GLY A 47 1.16 11.00 -3.37
N PRO A 48 2.03 11.78 -4.03
CA PRO A 48 3.48 11.58 -4.02
C PRO A 48 4.12 11.48 -2.62
N THR A 49 3.69 12.30 -1.67
CA THR A 49 4.30 12.34 -0.33
C THR A 49 4.04 11.04 0.42
N PHE A 50 2.79 10.58 0.45
CA PHE A 50 2.46 9.32 1.10
C PHE A 50 2.96 8.11 0.32
N GLN A 51 3.02 8.15 -1.02
CA GLN A 51 3.66 7.08 -1.78
C GLN A 51 5.12 6.89 -1.34
N CYS A 52 5.85 8.00 -1.18
CA CYS A 52 7.23 8.00 -0.72
C CYS A 52 7.35 7.45 0.71
N ILE A 53 6.62 8.03 1.67
CA ILE A 53 6.69 7.64 3.09
C ILE A 53 6.30 6.16 3.29
N ILE A 54 5.18 5.73 2.70
CA ILE A 54 4.70 4.35 2.81
C ILE A 54 5.72 3.39 2.15
N GLY A 55 6.22 3.73 0.97
CA GLY A 55 7.17 2.90 0.23
C GLY A 55 8.50 2.71 0.97
N GLU A 56 9.09 3.78 1.50
CA GLU A 56 10.32 3.70 2.30
C GLU A 56 10.08 2.92 3.60
N GLN A 57 8.93 3.12 4.26
CA GLN A 57 8.61 2.41 5.49
C GLN A 57 8.48 0.90 5.26
N PHE A 58 7.77 0.47 4.21
CA PHE A 58 7.69 -0.95 3.85
C PHE A 58 9.04 -1.53 3.45
N TYR A 59 9.86 -0.78 2.70
CA TYR A 59 11.21 -1.21 2.35
C TYR A 59 12.07 -1.44 3.59
N HIS A 60 12.05 -0.51 4.55
CA HIS A 60 12.80 -0.64 5.79
C HIS A 60 12.27 -1.76 6.68
N TYR A 61 10.96 -2.00 6.74
CA TYR A 61 10.41 -3.15 7.45
C TYR A 61 10.91 -4.46 6.86
N MET A 62 10.84 -4.62 5.54
CA MET A 62 11.32 -5.82 4.86
C MET A 62 12.83 -6.05 5.06
N ARG A 63 13.64 -5.01 4.89
CA ARG A 63 15.12 -5.13 4.96
C ARG A 63 15.66 -5.17 6.38
N GLY A 64 14.95 -4.56 7.33
CA GLY A 64 15.34 -4.52 8.74
C GLY A 64 14.92 -5.76 9.52
N ASP A 65 13.97 -6.54 9.02
CA ASP A 65 13.54 -7.77 9.66
C ASP A 65 14.45 -8.95 9.31
N LYS A 66 15.20 -9.40 10.33
CA LYS A 66 16.06 -10.59 10.25
C LYS A 66 15.26 -11.84 9.85
N PHE A 67 14.00 -11.92 10.24
CA PHE A 67 13.10 -13.05 10.00
C PHE A 67 12.15 -12.83 8.81
N TYR A 68 12.38 -11.81 7.98
CA TYR A 68 11.59 -11.61 6.76
C TYR A 68 11.57 -12.90 5.93
N TYR A 69 10.37 -13.34 5.52
CA TYR A 69 10.15 -14.71 5.05
C TYR A 69 10.97 -15.08 3.82
N GLU A 70 11.31 -14.11 2.95
CA GLU A 70 12.13 -14.35 1.76
C GLU A 70 13.64 -14.32 2.01
N ASN A 71 14.09 -13.99 3.22
CA ASN A 71 15.52 -14.02 3.54
C ASN A 71 16.06 -15.44 3.39
N CYS A 72 17.15 -15.60 2.64
CA CYS A 72 17.79 -16.89 2.38
C CYS A 72 19.15 -17.01 3.08
N GLY A 73 19.66 -18.24 3.19
CA GLY A 73 21.02 -18.51 3.70
C GLY A 73 21.18 -18.46 5.21
N CYS A 74 20.09 -18.33 5.99
CA CYS A 74 20.12 -18.35 7.45
C CYS A 74 19.51 -19.64 8.03
N PRO A 75 19.86 -20.06 9.26
CA PRO A 75 19.27 -21.23 9.90
C PRO A 75 17.74 -21.17 10.09
N TRP A 76 17.16 -19.96 10.13
CA TRP A 76 15.71 -19.71 10.27
C TRP A 76 15.02 -19.42 8.93
N SER A 77 15.75 -19.42 7.81
CA SER A 77 15.17 -19.20 6.49
C SER A 77 14.27 -20.36 6.08
N PHE A 78 13.18 -20.06 5.37
CA PHE A 78 12.42 -21.09 4.69
C PHE A 78 13.26 -21.77 3.61
N THR A 79 13.00 -23.06 3.39
CA THR A 79 13.49 -23.78 2.20
C THR A 79 12.74 -23.33 0.96
N GLN A 80 13.32 -23.53 -0.22
CA GLN A 80 12.66 -23.17 -1.48
C GLN A 80 11.28 -23.86 -1.63
N ASN A 81 11.15 -25.11 -1.20
CA ASN A 81 9.87 -25.82 -1.26
C ASN A 81 8.83 -25.20 -0.33
N GLN A 82 9.23 -24.76 0.87
CA GLN A 82 8.32 -24.05 1.78
C GLN A 82 7.91 -22.69 1.22
N LEU A 83 8.84 -21.92 0.63
CA LEU A 83 8.53 -20.65 -0.03
C LEU A 83 7.54 -20.82 -1.18
N ASN A 84 7.70 -21.88 -1.98
CA ASN A 84 6.76 -22.19 -3.06
C ASN A 84 5.34 -22.46 -2.55
N GLU A 85 5.16 -22.97 -1.33
CA GLU A 85 3.83 -23.10 -0.70
C GLU A 85 3.31 -21.76 -0.19
N VAL A 86 4.18 -20.92 0.41
CA VAL A 86 3.80 -19.56 0.85
C VAL A 86 3.31 -18.73 -0.34
N TYR A 87 3.96 -18.83 -1.51
CA TYR A 87 3.54 -18.10 -2.71
C TYR A 87 2.20 -18.54 -3.32
N LYS A 88 1.65 -19.69 -2.91
CA LYS A 88 0.30 -20.10 -3.34
C LYS A 88 -0.81 -19.45 -2.51
N MET A 89 -0.47 -18.87 -1.34
CA MET A 89 -1.46 -18.27 -0.47
C MET A 89 -2.06 -17.02 -1.12
N SER A 90 -3.38 -16.88 -1.04
CA SER A 90 -4.09 -15.66 -1.39
C SER A 90 -5.01 -15.23 -0.25
N VAL A 91 -5.35 -13.95 -0.21
CA VAL A 91 -6.32 -13.42 0.78
C VAL A 91 -7.70 -14.05 0.57
N ALA A 92 -8.10 -14.29 -0.68
CA ALA A 92 -9.32 -15.01 -1.03
C ALA A 92 -9.34 -16.41 -0.42
N TRP A 93 -8.26 -17.18 -0.61
CA TRP A 93 -8.12 -18.51 -0.01
C TRP A 93 -8.20 -18.46 1.51
N MET A 94 -7.51 -17.49 2.14
CA MET A 94 -7.55 -17.30 3.59
C MET A 94 -8.99 -17.11 4.08
N PHE A 95 -9.77 -16.24 3.43
CA PHE A 95 -11.18 -16.04 3.77
C PHE A 95 -12.02 -17.31 3.58
N CYS A 96 -11.82 -18.08 2.52
CA CYS A 96 -12.58 -19.33 2.30
C CYS A 96 -12.29 -20.40 3.36
N VAL A 97 -11.05 -20.50 3.84
CA VAL A 97 -10.68 -21.57 4.80
C VAL A 97 -10.92 -21.18 6.25
N THR A 98 -10.96 -19.88 6.58
CA THR A 98 -11.17 -19.41 7.96
C THR A 98 -12.55 -18.79 8.20
N GLY A 99 -13.30 -18.44 7.16
CA GLY A 99 -14.62 -17.81 7.29
C GLY A 99 -15.72 -18.84 7.54
N ASP A 100 -16.65 -18.51 8.45
CA ASP A 100 -17.73 -19.42 8.83
C ASP A 100 -18.72 -19.69 7.67
N ASP A 101 -19.09 -18.64 6.92
CA ASP A 101 -20.11 -18.69 5.87
C ASP A 101 -19.65 -18.05 4.54
N ILE A 102 -18.33 -18.04 4.26
CA ILE A 102 -17.78 -17.53 2.99
C ILE A 102 -17.80 -18.66 1.95
N GLN A 103 -18.83 -18.69 1.12
CA GLN A 103 -18.97 -19.68 0.05
C GLN A 103 -18.37 -19.23 -1.28
N THR A 104 -18.37 -17.93 -1.54
CA THR A 104 -17.86 -17.35 -2.78
C THR A 104 -17.12 -16.06 -2.53
N ILE A 105 -16.06 -15.81 -3.30
CA ILE A 105 -15.24 -14.60 -3.22
C ILE A 105 -14.48 -14.39 -4.52
N GLN A 106 -14.22 -13.14 -4.88
CA GLN A 106 -13.35 -12.82 -6.01
C GLN A 106 -11.87 -13.05 -5.67
N HIS A 107 -11.09 -13.51 -6.65
CA HIS A 107 -9.68 -13.86 -6.45
C HIS A 107 -8.84 -12.66 -5.99
N GLU A 108 -8.95 -11.52 -6.69
CA GLU A 108 -8.25 -10.29 -6.32
C GLU A 108 -9.07 -9.53 -5.28
N THR A 109 -8.97 -9.92 -4.00
CA THR A 109 -9.85 -9.44 -2.93
C THR A 109 -9.79 -7.93 -2.68
N PHE A 110 -8.67 -7.27 -2.98
CA PHE A 110 -8.53 -5.82 -2.86
C PHE A 110 -9.09 -5.05 -4.06
N GLN A 111 -9.48 -5.74 -5.13
CA GLN A 111 -10.16 -5.15 -6.28
C GLN A 111 -11.66 -5.42 -6.20
N LYS A 112 -12.45 -4.52 -6.79
CA LYS A 112 -13.90 -4.71 -6.88
C LYS A 112 -14.22 -5.91 -7.78
N PRO A 113 -15.32 -6.63 -7.51
CA PRO A 113 -15.85 -7.61 -8.45
C PRO A 113 -16.10 -7.00 -9.83
N SER A 114 -15.71 -7.71 -10.89
CA SER A 114 -15.91 -7.31 -12.29
C SER A 114 -15.93 -8.54 -13.20
N GLU A 115 -16.13 -8.35 -14.50
CA GLU A 115 -15.99 -9.44 -15.49
C GLU A 115 -14.57 -10.06 -15.47
N GLN A 116 -13.55 -9.26 -15.14
CA GLN A 116 -12.15 -9.70 -15.06
C GLN A 116 -11.76 -10.22 -13.67
N ASN A 117 -12.58 -9.95 -12.65
CA ASN A 117 -12.40 -10.43 -11.28
C ASN A 117 -13.76 -10.91 -10.72
N PRO A 118 -14.32 -11.98 -11.28
CA PRO A 118 -15.65 -12.45 -10.90
C PRO A 118 -15.62 -13.07 -9.50
N ILE A 119 -16.77 -13.04 -8.84
CA ILE A 119 -16.99 -13.82 -7.61
C ILE A 119 -17.18 -15.28 -8.02
N VAL A 120 -16.39 -16.17 -7.43
CA VAL A 120 -16.41 -17.61 -7.69
C VAL A 120 -16.62 -18.40 -6.42
#